data_AF-A0A540LS38-F1
#
_entry.id   AF-A0A540LS38-F1
#
_cell.length_a   1.000
_cell.length_b   1.000
_cell.length_c   1.000
_cell.angle_alpha   90.00
_cell.angle_beta   90.00
_cell.angle_gamma   90.00
#
_symmetry.space_group_name_H-M   'P 1'
#
loop_
_entity.id
_entity.type
_entity.pdbx_description
1 polymer ?
#
loop_
_entity_poly.entity_id
_entity_poly.type
_entity_poly.pdbx_seq_one_letter_code
_entity_poly.pdbx_strand_id
1 'polypeptide(L)'
;MLHGCALLRTSPLFSFFIKILLPLISRTSRCFFRPILRFPKSKPTPISAGTFSMDKRLNLCTLALSNDSPSPSYPAVSNKAKRKARRESPEGVLKHKLDMCSRHGQLIQALSLYDEARSNGVPLGLHHYNVLLYLCSSNGGGDDGDVGLKRGFEIFRQMVEDKVVPNEATFTSAARLAIAAEDPEMAFHLEKQMKGLGIPPKLRSYDPALFEFCKKGEADRAYEVDAHMVESGVTAEEPEISAWIKASTDSSRSDKVYEMLHRLRTTVRQVSESTYGVVEEWFKSEEAARVGVDSWDANKVREGVVRGGGGWHGQGWLGSGNWRVERTQMDEAGICSCCGEKLVSIDIDPKETENFTTSLSWLAKGRFGEWLQGHGPFEAVVDGSNVGLINQHNFSFFQLDTLVNRLRQMSPSKRLPLVILHQNRVTGGPAQNPNNKRLLESWKKSGALYATPVGSNDDWYWLYAAVNCKCLLVTNDEMRDHD
;
A
#
# COMPACT_ATOMS: atom_id res chain seq x y z
N MET A 1 -25.73 9.99 -66.62
CA MET A 1 -24.80 11.14 -66.65
C MET A 1 -23.58 10.72 -65.84
N LEU A 2 -22.60 10.11 -66.52
CA LEU A 2 -21.27 10.68 -66.86
C LEU A 2 -20.39 10.82 -65.60
N HIS A 3 -19.53 9.82 -65.31
CA HIS A 3 -18.11 9.72 -65.73
C HIS A 3 -17.20 10.70 -64.94
N GLY A 4 -16.07 10.31 -64.34
CA GLY A 4 -15.27 9.13 -64.63
C GLY A 4 -14.12 8.86 -63.63
N CYS A 5 -13.49 7.75 -63.96
CA CYS A 5 -12.43 7.00 -63.32
C CYS A 5 -11.04 7.55 -63.70
N ALA A 6 -10.03 7.41 -62.83
CA ALA A 6 -8.64 7.24 -63.25
C ALA A 6 -7.82 6.44 -62.21
N LEU A 7 -7.51 5.21 -62.61
CA LEU A 7 -6.49 4.31 -62.08
C LEU A 7 -5.07 4.74 -62.49
N LEU A 8 -4.06 4.32 -61.71
CA LEU A 8 -2.78 3.69 -62.13
C LEU A 8 -1.95 3.38 -60.86
N ARG A 9 -1.86 2.13 -60.39
CA ARG A 9 -0.93 1.01 -60.76
C ARG A 9 0.52 1.22 -60.27
N THR A 10 0.96 0.53 -59.19
CA THR A 10 1.65 -0.80 -59.08
C THR A 10 3.19 -0.69 -59.02
N SER A 11 3.84 -0.92 -57.87
CA SER A 11 4.49 -2.20 -57.40
C SER A 11 6.00 -2.26 -57.70
N PRO A 12 6.85 -3.18 -57.16
CA PRO A 12 6.91 -3.89 -55.85
C PRO A 12 8.37 -4.08 -55.29
N LEU A 13 8.52 -4.98 -54.29
CA LEU A 13 9.70 -5.75 -53.80
C LEU A 13 10.13 -5.37 -52.36
N PHE A 14 10.19 -6.22 -51.33
CA PHE A 14 10.36 -7.69 -51.22
C PHE A 14 9.56 -8.29 -50.05
N SER A 15 9.28 -9.60 -50.16
CA SER A 15 8.52 -10.48 -49.26
C SER A 15 9.37 -11.70 -48.84
N PHE A 16 8.87 -12.42 -47.82
CA PHE A 16 9.07 -13.84 -47.42
C PHE A 16 10.08 -14.11 -46.28
N PHE A 17 9.78 -14.94 -45.25
CA PHE A 17 8.97 -16.18 -45.15
C PHE A 17 8.06 -16.19 -43.88
N ILE A 18 6.77 -16.55 -43.91
CA ILE A 18 6.03 -17.86 -43.97
C ILE A 18 6.02 -18.75 -42.68
N LYS A 19 4.78 -19.00 -42.22
CA LYS A 19 4.23 -19.93 -41.22
C LYS A 19 4.53 -21.42 -41.49
N ILE A 20 4.58 -22.24 -40.43
CA ILE A 20 3.99 -23.60 -40.39
C ILE A 20 3.42 -23.88 -38.98
N LEU A 21 2.30 -24.60 -38.91
CA LEU A 21 1.55 -25.02 -37.71
C LEU A 21 1.34 -26.56 -37.75
N LEU A 22 1.75 -27.24 -36.66
CA LEU A 22 1.34 -28.57 -36.09
C LEU A 22 1.52 -29.88 -36.91
N PRO A 23 1.88 -31.03 -36.26
CA PRO A 23 0.87 -31.85 -35.55
C PRO A 23 1.31 -32.61 -34.27
N LEU A 24 0.28 -32.99 -33.50
CA LEU A 24 0.15 -34.06 -32.49
C LEU A 24 1.23 -35.16 -32.46
N ILE A 25 1.84 -35.40 -31.29
CA ILE A 25 2.19 -36.75 -30.81
C ILE A 25 1.93 -36.84 -29.28
N SER A 26 1.30 -37.93 -28.92
CA SER A 26 0.90 -38.42 -27.60
C SER A 26 2.06 -38.60 -26.61
N ARG A 27 1.80 -38.31 -25.32
CA ARG A 27 2.49 -38.98 -24.21
C ARG A 27 1.52 -39.30 -23.08
N THR A 28 0.99 -40.51 -23.16
CA THR A 28 0.83 -41.50 -22.08
C THR A 28 0.53 -40.96 -20.68
N SER A 29 -0.75 -41.04 -20.33
CA SER A 29 -1.23 -41.27 -18.96
C SER A 29 -0.48 -42.46 -18.34
N ARG A 30 0.21 -42.25 -17.22
CA ARG A 30 0.49 -43.31 -16.25
C ARG A 30 -0.34 -43.05 -15.01
N CYS A 31 -1.50 -43.68 -14.98
CA CYS A 31 -2.22 -43.97 -13.76
C CYS A 31 -1.33 -44.85 -12.88
N PHE A 32 -0.89 -44.34 -11.74
CA PHE A 32 -0.55 -45.20 -10.61
C PHE A 32 -1.75 -45.30 -9.70
N PHE A 33 -2.37 -46.47 -9.78
CA PHE A 33 -3.40 -46.95 -8.89
C PHE A 33 -2.77 -47.48 -7.59
N ARG A 34 -3.45 -47.18 -6.48
CA ARG A 34 -3.52 -47.87 -5.18
C ARG A 34 -2.47 -47.53 -4.09
N PRO A 35 -2.81 -47.74 -2.79
CA PRO A 35 -4.10 -48.14 -2.20
C PRO A 35 -4.64 -47.19 -1.12
N ILE A 36 -5.97 -47.20 -1.00
CA ILE A 36 -6.72 -46.74 0.16
C ILE A 36 -6.36 -47.65 1.34
N LEU A 37 -5.70 -47.10 2.35
CA LEU A 37 -5.67 -47.68 3.70
C LEU A 37 -6.61 -46.84 4.58
N ARG A 38 -7.78 -47.42 4.86
CA ARG A 38 -8.70 -46.96 5.89
C ARG A 38 -8.09 -47.29 7.25
N PHE A 39 -7.75 -46.26 8.02
CA PHE A 39 -7.66 -46.36 9.47
C PHE A 39 -8.86 -45.62 10.09
N PRO A 40 -9.46 -46.16 11.17
CA PRO A 40 -10.67 -45.60 11.76
C PRO A 40 -10.37 -44.24 12.40
N LYS A 41 -11.14 -43.21 12.02
CA LYS A 41 -11.20 -41.93 12.73
C LYS A 41 -11.75 -42.20 14.13
N SER A 42 -10.90 -42.15 15.16
CA SER A 42 -11.36 -41.90 16.51
C SER A 42 -11.89 -40.47 16.57
N LYS A 43 -13.11 -40.31 17.06
CA LYS A 43 -13.72 -39.00 17.31
C LYS A 43 -12.85 -38.27 18.35
N PRO A 44 -12.38 -37.03 18.11
CA PRO A 44 -11.91 -36.21 19.21
C PRO A 44 -13.14 -35.82 20.03
N THR A 45 -13.15 -36.27 21.28
CA THR A 45 -14.02 -35.76 22.35
C THR A 45 -13.87 -34.24 22.42
N PRO A 46 -14.98 -33.47 22.50
CA PRO A 46 -14.88 -32.03 22.65
C PRO A 46 -14.18 -31.72 23.97
N ILE A 47 -13.04 -31.04 23.89
CA ILE A 47 -12.39 -30.44 25.05
C ILE A 47 -13.35 -29.36 25.54
N SER A 48 -13.81 -29.54 26.78
CA SER A 48 -14.67 -28.62 27.52
C SER A 48 -14.23 -27.16 27.32
N ALA A 49 -15.16 -26.32 26.86
CA ALA A 49 -15.04 -24.87 26.66
C ALA A 49 -14.92 -24.08 28.00
N GLY A 50 -13.99 -24.48 28.88
CA GLY A 50 -13.97 -24.04 30.27
C GLY A 50 -12.63 -23.58 30.84
N THR A 51 -11.53 -23.51 30.07
CA THR A 51 -10.19 -23.31 30.68
C THR A 51 -9.31 -22.20 30.10
N PHE A 52 -9.78 -21.42 29.12
CA PHE A 52 -9.03 -20.28 28.57
C PHE A 52 -9.74 -18.93 28.82
N SER A 53 -10.36 -18.76 29.99
CA SER A 53 -10.85 -17.45 30.41
C SER A 53 -9.68 -16.63 30.94
N MET A 54 -9.06 -15.81 30.09
CA MET A 54 -8.22 -14.71 30.59
C MET A 54 -9.12 -13.74 31.36
N ASP A 55 -8.76 -13.50 32.62
CA ASP A 55 -9.50 -12.61 33.51
C ASP A 55 -9.60 -11.22 32.85
N LYS A 56 -10.82 -10.72 32.62
CA LYS A 56 -11.12 -9.47 31.88
C LYS A 56 -10.62 -8.19 32.58
N ARG A 57 -9.72 -8.30 33.56
CA ARG A 57 -9.24 -7.23 34.45
C ARG A 57 -7.72 -7.17 34.57
N LEU A 58 -6.99 -7.19 33.45
CA LEU A 58 -5.60 -6.75 33.45
C LEU A 58 -5.55 -5.22 33.62
N ASN A 59 -5.46 -4.76 34.87
CA ASN A 59 -5.31 -3.35 35.22
C ASN A 59 -3.91 -2.84 34.82
N LEU A 60 -3.78 -2.39 33.57
CA LEU A 60 -2.55 -1.79 33.01
C LEU A 60 -2.41 -0.27 33.29
N CYS A 61 -3.31 0.32 34.09
CA CYS A 61 -3.49 1.77 34.22
C CYS A 61 -2.47 2.54 35.09
N THR A 62 -1.33 1.96 35.51
CA THR A 62 -0.41 2.63 36.46
C THR A 62 1.07 2.60 36.06
N LEU A 63 1.38 2.61 34.77
CA LEU A 63 2.77 2.53 34.28
C LEU A 63 3.31 3.84 33.68
N ALA A 64 2.52 4.90 33.63
CA ALA A 64 2.98 6.23 33.21
C ALA A 64 3.35 7.07 34.44
N LEU A 65 4.58 7.61 34.43
CA LEU A 65 5.18 8.60 35.34
C LEU A 65 6.07 8.04 36.45
N SER A 66 7.36 7.89 36.15
CA SER A 66 8.45 8.37 37.01
C SER A 66 9.80 8.20 36.30
N ASN A 67 10.36 9.29 35.76
CA ASN A 67 11.77 9.37 35.40
C ASN A 67 12.31 10.66 36.00
N ASP A 68 12.94 10.56 37.17
CA ASP A 68 13.96 11.52 37.58
C ASP A 68 14.81 10.92 38.71
N SER A 69 16.10 10.71 38.43
CA SER A 69 17.18 10.68 39.42
C SER A 69 18.54 10.83 38.73
N PRO A 70 19.50 11.55 39.34
CA PRO A 70 20.67 12.11 38.65
C PRO A 70 21.82 11.11 38.48
N SER A 71 22.53 11.22 37.35
CA SER A 71 23.69 10.38 37.00
C SER A 71 24.98 10.85 37.68
N PRO A 72 25.78 9.97 38.31
CA PRO A 72 27.15 10.28 38.70
C PRO A 72 28.11 10.12 37.51
N SER A 73 29.08 11.03 37.42
CA SER A 73 30.10 11.11 36.38
C SER A 73 31.16 10.00 36.49
N TYR A 74 31.25 9.14 35.46
CA TYR A 74 32.33 8.15 35.25
C TYR A 74 32.99 8.33 33.86
N PRO A 75 34.23 7.85 33.64
CA PRO A 75 35.05 8.19 32.48
C PRO A 75 34.44 7.68 31.16
N ALA A 76 34.62 8.46 30.08
CA ALA A 76 34.04 8.21 28.77
C ALA A 76 34.67 6.99 28.05
N VAL A 77 34.10 5.81 28.27
CA VAL A 77 34.41 4.59 27.50
C VAL A 77 34.05 4.80 26.01
N SER A 78 34.95 4.43 25.10
CA SER A 78 34.74 4.50 23.64
C SER A 78 33.45 3.78 23.21
N ASN A 79 32.68 4.38 22.28
CA ASN A 79 31.44 3.82 21.75
C ASN A 79 31.59 2.39 21.21
N LYS A 80 32.78 2.02 20.72
CA LYS A 80 33.09 0.66 20.23
C LYS A 80 33.13 -0.35 21.38
N ALA A 81 33.76 -0.01 22.50
CA ALA A 81 33.83 -0.86 23.69
C ALA A 81 32.47 -1.02 24.36
N LYS A 82 31.66 0.05 24.43
CA LYS A 82 30.26 -0.01 24.92
C LYS A 82 29.40 -0.96 24.08
N ARG A 83 29.53 -0.92 22.75
CA ARG A 83 28.80 -1.83 21.84
C ARG A 83 29.24 -3.29 22.00
N LYS A 84 30.54 -3.54 22.18
CA LYS A 84 31.08 -4.89 22.42
C LYS A 84 30.57 -5.47 23.75
N ALA A 85 30.68 -4.70 24.84
CA ALA A 85 30.18 -5.12 26.16
C ALA A 85 28.68 -5.43 26.16
N ARG A 86 27.86 -4.63 25.45
CA ARG A 86 26.42 -4.93 25.28
C ARG A 86 26.16 -6.22 24.52
N ARG A 87 26.97 -6.57 23.51
CA ARG A 87 26.84 -7.84 22.77
C ARG A 87 27.25 -9.06 23.61
N GLU A 88 28.24 -8.88 24.48
CA GLU A 88 28.77 -9.94 25.34
C GLU A 88 27.98 -10.10 26.65
N SER A 89 27.10 -9.14 26.98
CA SER A 89 26.19 -9.24 28.12
C SER A 89 25.23 -10.43 27.99
N PRO A 90 24.75 -11.02 29.10
CA PRO A 90 23.75 -12.10 29.06
C PRO A 90 22.51 -11.74 28.23
N GLU A 91 22.04 -10.48 28.31
CA GLU A 91 20.92 -10.00 27.49
C GLU A 91 21.29 -9.93 26.00
N GLY A 92 22.49 -9.46 25.67
CA GLY A 92 22.99 -9.39 24.29
C GLY A 92 23.17 -10.76 23.64
N VAL A 93 23.66 -11.73 24.41
CA VAL A 93 23.80 -13.13 23.98
C VAL A 93 22.42 -13.75 23.76
N LEU A 94 21.48 -13.55 24.71
CA LEU A 94 20.10 -14.03 24.57
C LEU A 94 19.42 -13.43 23.34
N LYS A 95 19.54 -12.11 23.13
CA LYS A 95 19.03 -11.44 21.93
C LYS A 95 19.54 -12.08 20.65
N HIS A 96 20.85 -12.30 20.53
CA HIS A 96 21.42 -12.92 19.34
C HIS A 96 20.89 -14.35 19.12
N LYS A 97 20.80 -15.16 20.19
CA LYS A 97 20.27 -16.53 20.10
C LYS A 97 18.79 -16.53 19.67
N LEU A 98 17.95 -15.67 20.27
CA LEU A 98 16.54 -15.54 19.91
C LEU A 98 16.35 -15.03 18.47
N ASP A 99 17.16 -14.05 18.03
CA ASP A 99 17.14 -13.57 16.65
C ASP A 99 17.49 -14.70 15.66
N MET A 100 18.43 -15.57 16.01
CA MET A 100 18.75 -16.76 15.23
C MET A 100 17.61 -17.77 15.21
N CYS A 101 16.96 -18.04 16.35
CA CYS A 101 15.77 -18.90 16.39
C CYS A 101 14.62 -18.33 15.54
N SER A 102 14.41 -17.01 15.58
CA SER A 102 13.40 -16.32 14.77
C SER A 102 13.62 -16.48 13.28
N ARG A 103 14.88 -16.41 12.82
CA ARG A 103 15.24 -16.57 11.40
C ARG A 103 15.03 -18.00 10.89
N HIS A 104 15.17 -18.99 11.76
CA HIS A 104 15.04 -20.40 11.41
C HIS A 104 13.70 -21.03 11.84
N GLY A 105 12.77 -20.23 12.40
CA GLY A 105 11.47 -20.71 12.87
C GLY A 105 11.55 -21.72 14.04
N GLN A 106 12.61 -21.67 14.85
CA GLN A 106 12.90 -22.66 15.89
C GLN A 106 12.19 -22.32 17.21
N LEU A 107 10.88 -22.57 17.27
CA LEU A 107 10.04 -22.27 18.44
C LEU A 107 10.52 -22.99 19.72
N ILE A 108 10.69 -24.32 19.68
CA ILE A 108 11.05 -25.12 20.86
C ILE A 108 12.39 -24.66 21.47
N GLN A 109 13.36 -24.34 20.62
CA GLN A 109 14.64 -23.81 21.08
C GLN A 109 14.49 -22.43 21.71
N ALA A 110 13.67 -21.54 21.13
CA ALA A 110 13.42 -20.23 21.69
C ALA A 110 12.75 -20.30 23.08
N LEU A 111 11.79 -21.23 23.26
CA LEU A 111 11.16 -21.49 24.56
C LEU A 111 12.15 -22.05 25.57
N SER A 112 13.03 -22.97 25.16
CA SER A 112 14.11 -23.48 26.01
C SER A 112 15.07 -22.36 26.46
N LEU A 113 15.42 -21.44 25.56
CA LEU A 113 16.24 -20.27 25.88
C LEU A 113 15.54 -19.29 26.83
N TYR A 114 14.21 -19.15 26.71
CA TYR A 114 13.40 -18.37 27.64
C TYR A 114 13.44 -18.97 29.06
N ASP A 115 13.24 -20.29 29.17
CA ASP A 115 13.28 -20.99 30.46
C ASP A 115 14.68 -20.95 31.09
N GLU A 116 15.73 -21.10 30.29
CA GLU A 116 17.13 -20.95 30.71
C GLU A 116 17.42 -19.52 31.19
N ALA A 117 17.00 -18.50 30.44
CA ALA A 117 17.20 -17.10 30.80
C ALA A 117 16.53 -16.75 32.12
N ARG A 118 15.30 -17.25 32.35
CA ARG A 118 14.58 -17.04 33.62
C ARG A 118 15.24 -17.76 34.79
N SER A 119 15.66 -19.01 34.60
CA SER A 119 16.35 -19.78 35.64
C SER A 119 17.69 -19.16 36.04
N ASN A 120 18.38 -18.53 35.08
CA ASN A 120 19.64 -17.83 35.30
C ASN A 120 19.48 -16.38 35.77
N GLY A 121 18.23 -15.89 35.96
CA GLY A 121 17.96 -14.52 36.41
C GLY A 121 18.38 -13.43 35.41
N VAL A 122 18.45 -13.75 34.11
CA VAL A 122 18.73 -12.77 33.06
C VAL A 122 17.50 -11.86 32.89
N PRO A 123 17.63 -10.53 32.90
CA PRO A 123 16.48 -9.65 32.73
C PRO A 123 16.00 -9.64 31.27
N LEU A 124 14.71 -9.90 31.06
CA LEU A 124 14.11 -9.89 29.73
C LEU A 124 13.56 -8.49 29.39
N GLY A 125 14.16 -7.82 28.40
CA GLY A 125 13.61 -6.60 27.80
C GLY A 125 12.55 -6.85 26.72
N LEU A 126 11.94 -5.75 26.25
CA LEU A 126 10.90 -5.72 25.21
C LEU A 126 11.25 -6.50 23.94
N HIS A 127 12.51 -6.41 23.46
CA HIS A 127 12.95 -7.13 22.26
C HIS A 127 12.84 -8.65 22.42
N HIS A 128 13.24 -9.19 23.57
CA HIS A 128 13.19 -10.64 23.82
C HIS A 128 11.74 -11.13 23.82
N TYR A 129 10.87 -10.43 24.53
CA TYR A 129 9.44 -10.73 24.59
C TYR A 129 8.78 -10.68 23.20
N ASN A 130 9.04 -9.64 22.42
CA ASN A 130 8.45 -9.51 21.08
C ASN A 130 8.88 -10.64 20.14
N VAL A 131 10.15 -11.07 20.17
CA VAL A 131 10.62 -12.19 19.34
C VAL A 131 9.97 -13.51 19.77
N LEU A 132 9.87 -13.75 21.08
CA LEU A 132 9.22 -14.95 21.61
C LEU A 132 7.74 -15.00 21.23
N LEU A 133 7.00 -13.90 21.42
CA LEU A 133 5.59 -13.80 21.05
C LEU A 133 5.38 -13.97 19.54
N TYR A 134 6.25 -13.36 18.73
CA TYR A 134 6.22 -13.52 17.28
C TYR A 134 6.39 -14.99 16.87
N LEU A 135 7.39 -15.68 17.43
CA LEU A 135 7.63 -17.11 17.18
C LEU A 135 6.45 -17.97 17.62
N CYS A 136 5.87 -17.68 18.79
CA CYS A 136 4.68 -18.38 19.27
C CYS A 136 3.47 -18.17 18.33
N SER A 137 3.33 -16.97 17.77
CA SER A 137 2.22 -16.63 16.85
C SER A 137 2.40 -17.17 15.43
N SER A 138 3.63 -17.45 15.00
CA SER A 138 3.94 -17.81 13.60
C SER A 138 3.95 -19.33 13.35
N ASN A 139 4.04 -20.16 14.39
CA ASN A 139 4.20 -21.61 14.29
C ASN A 139 2.90 -22.40 14.58
N GLY A 140 1.72 -21.79 14.38
CA GLY A 140 0.41 -22.35 14.75
C GLY A 140 -0.10 -23.57 13.95
N GLY A 141 0.76 -24.27 13.20
CA GLY A 141 0.37 -25.41 12.36
C GLY A 141 1.21 -26.67 12.63
N GLY A 142 0.85 -27.44 13.67
CA GLY A 142 1.50 -28.72 14.04
C GLY A 142 1.35 -29.05 15.52
N ASP A 143 1.90 -30.18 15.99
CA ASP A 143 1.96 -30.55 17.43
C ASP A 143 2.67 -29.47 18.28
N ASP A 144 3.65 -28.77 17.69
CA ASP A 144 4.35 -27.65 18.30
C ASP A 144 3.49 -26.37 18.42
N GLY A 145 2.38 -26.30 17.69
CA GLY A 145 1.47 -25.15 17.66
C GLY A 145 0.70 -24.95 18.97
N ASP A 146 0.21 -26.04 19.57
CA ASP A 146 -0.48 -26.00 20.87
C ASP A 146 0.47 -25.59 22.01
N VAL A 147 1.73 -26.04 21.93
CA VAL A 147 2.79 -25.60 22.86
C VAL A 147 3.07 -24.12 22.69
N GLY A 148 3.24 -23.65 21.45
CA GLY A 148 3.45 -22.24 21.14
C GLY A 148 2.33 -21.34 21.64
N LEU A 149 1.07 -21.75 21.45
CA LEU A 149 -0.12 -21.03 21.92
C LEU A 149 -0.13 -20.86 23.43
N LYS A 150 -0.02 -21.97 24.18
CA LYS A 150 -0.05 -21.96 25.65
C LYS A 150 1.09 -21.14 26.23
N ARG A 151 2.33 -21.36 25.74
CA ARG A 151 3.51 -20.61 26.19
C ARG A 151 3.44 -19.15 25.76
N GLY A 152 2.86 -18.84 24.61
CA GLY A 152 2.69 -17.46 24.12
C GLY A 152 1.87 -16.59 25.07
N PHE A 153 0.70 -17.08 25.52
CA PHE A 153 -0.11 -16.36 26.51
C PHE A 153 0.56 -16.26 27.88
N GLU A 154 1.27 -17.31 28.30
CA GLU A 154 2.08 -17.28 29.53
C GLU A 154 3.17 -16.19 29.45
N ILE A 155 3.91 -16.13 28.34
CA ILE A 155 4.97 -15.16 28.10
C ILE A 155 4.41 -13.73 28.04
N PHE A 156 3.25 -13.54 27.41
CA PHE A 156 2.59 -12.22 27.37
C PHE A 156 2.18 -11.77 28.78
N ARG A 157 1.59 -12.65 29.58
CA ARG A 157 1.26 -12.36 30.98
C ARG A 157 2.50 -12.05 31.80
N GLN A 158 3.56 -12.84 31.61
CA GLN A 158 4.82 -12.65 32.32
C GLN A 158 5.48 -11.31 31.97
N MET A 159 5.41 -10.87 30.72
CA MET A 159 5.90 -9.55 30.30
C MET A 159 5.22 -8.41 31.09
N VAL A 160 3.91 -8.54 31.31
CA VAL A 160 3.13 -7.56 32.10
C VAL A 160 3.52 -7.63 33.58
N GLU A 161 3.71 -8.84 34.14
CA GLU A 161 4.17 -9.03 35.52
C GLU A 161 5.59 -8.46 35.74
N ASP A 162 6.48 -8.61 34.75
CA ASP A 162 7.83 -8.04 34.73
C ASP A 162 7.84 -6.51 34.51
N LYS A 163 6.66 -5.88 34.39
CA LYS A 163 6.46 -4.44 34.15
C LYS A 163 7.15 -3.93 32.89
N VAL A 164 7.32 -4.80 31.89
CA VAL A 164 7.85 -4.40 30.59
C VAL A 164 6.71 -3.82 29.77
N VAL A 165 6.81 -2.53 29.43
CA VAL A 165 5.76 -1.81 28.71
C VAL A 165 5.54 -2.43 27.32
N PRO A 166 4.34 -2.95 27.01
CA PRO A 166 4.02 -3.46 25.68
C PRO A 166 4.06 -2.35 24.63
N ASN A 167 4.42 -2.73 23.40
CA ASN A 167 4.31 -1.84 22.25
C ASN A 167 3.32 -2.40 21.23
N GLU A 168 3.12 -1.67 20.13
CA GLU A 168 2.21 -2.10 19.06
C GLU A 168 2.55 -3.50 18.51
N ALA A 169 3.84 -3.83 18.36
CA ALA A 169 4.24 -5.17 17.92
C ALA A 169 3.89 -6.27 18.93
N THR A 170 3.96 -5.99 20.23
CA THR A 170 3.58 -6.92 21.29
C THR A 170 2.10 -7.28 21.18
N PHE A 171 1.24 -6.26 21.06
CA PHE A 171 -0.20 -6.47 20.95
C PHE A 171 -0.59 -7.16 19.65
N THR A 172 0.02 -6.79 18.52
CA THR A 172 -0.23 -7.46 17.23
C THR A 172 0.13 -8.95 17.30
N SER A 173 1.25 -9.33 17.95
CA SER A 173 1.61 -10.74 18.16
C SER A 173 0.64 -11.45 19.10
N ALA A 174 0.17 -10.78 20.16
CA ALA A 174 -0.83 -11.33 21.08
C ALA A 174 -2.21 -11.53 20.41
N ALA A 175 -2.62 -10.61 19.54
CA ALA A 175 -3.84 -10.75 18.74
C ALA A 175 -3.74 -11.95 17.78
N ARG A 176 -2.59 -12.16 17.13
CA ARG A 176 -2.35 -13.36 16.31
C ARG A 176 -2.39 -14.66 17.13
N LEU A 177 -1.88 -14.65 18.35
CA LEU A 177 -2.02 -15.79 19.28
C LEU A 177 -3.49 -16.06 19.62
N ALA A 178 -4.30 -15.03 19.84
CA ALA A 178 -5.74 -15.17 20.07
C ALA A 178 -6.47 -15.77 18.87
N ILE A 179 -6.13 -15.35 17.64
CA ILE A 179 -6.68 -15.97 16.42
C ILE A 179 -6.27 -17.43 16.29
N ALA A 180 -5.01 -17.77 16.58
CA ALA A 180 -4.55 -19.15 16.57
C ALA A 180 -5.24 -20.02 17.66
N ALA A 181 -5.74 -19.40 18.73
CA ALA A 181 -6.60 -20.03 19.74
C ALA A 181 -8.09 -20.08 19.34
N GLU A 182 -8.42 -19.71 18.10
CA GLU A 182 -9.77 -19.58 17.55
C GLU A 182 -10.66 -18.53 18.26
N ASP A 183 -10.06 -17.57 18.97
CA ASP A 183 -10.74 -16.51 19.73
C ASP A 183 -10.51 -15.09 19.12
N PRO A 184 -11.30 -14.70 18.09
CA PRO A 184 -11.23 -13.37 17.48
C PRO A 184 -11.77 -12.26 18.38
N GLU A 185 -12.61 -12.58 19.36
CA GLU A 185 -13.10 -11.62 20.36
C GLU A 185 -11.96 -11.12 21.24
N MET A 186 -11.10 -12.02 21.69
CA MET A 186 -9.91 -11.68 22.44
C MET A 186 -8.93 -10.83 21.61
N ALA A 187 -8.75 -11.16 20.32
CA ALA A 187 -7.92 -10.36 19.42
C ALA A 187 -8.41 -8.91 19.35
N PHE A 188 -9.71 -8.71 19.09
CA PHE A 188 -10.29 -7.37 19.02
C PHE A 188 -10.29 -6.65 20.38
N HIS A 189 -10.43 -7.38 21.49
CA HIS A 189 -10.30 -6.81 22.82
C HIS A 189 -8.89 -6.26 23.08
N LEU A 190 -7.85 -7.00 22.69
CA LEU A 190 -6.46 -6.56 22.79
C LEU A 190 -6.20 -5.30 21.94
N GLU A 191 -6.75 -5.23 20.74
CA GLU A 191 -6.68 -4.05 19.86
C GLU A 191 -7.35 -2.82 20.49
N LYS A 192 -8.52 -2.98 21.13
CA LYS A 192 -9.19 -1.89 21.89
C LYS A 192 -8.36 -1.45 23.10
N GLN A 193 -7.73 -2.39 23.79
CA GLN A 193 -6.87 -2.08 24.94
C GLN A 193 -5.66 -1.22 24.55
N MET A 194 -5.07 -1.43 23.37
CA MET A 194 -3.95 -0.61 22.88
C MET A 194 -4.28 0.88 22.91
N LYS A 195 -5.46 1.24 22.37
CA LYS A 195 -5.96 2.62 22.34
C LYS A 195 -6.15 3.15 23.76
N GLY A 196 -6.73 2.35 24.66
CA GLY A 196 -6.92 2.70 26.07
C GLY A 196 -5.62 2.97 26.83
N LEU A 197 -4.50 2.41 26.37
CA LEU A 197 -3.16 2.62 26.94
C LEU A 197 -2.37 3.73 26.24
N GLY A 198 -2.98 4.45 25.30
CA GLY A 198 -2.31 5.48 24.52
C GLY A 198 -1.27 4.94 23.53
N ILE A 199 -1.34 3.65 23.18
CA ILE A 199 -0.49 3.04 22.16
C ILE A 199 -1.24 3.13 20.83
N PRO A 200 -0.77 3.93 19.86
CA PRO A 200 -1.46 4.09 18.59
C PRO A 200 -1.43 2.76 17.80
N PRO A 201 -2.59 2.17 17.49
CA PRO A 201 -2.65 0.97 16.66
C PRO A 201 -2.25 1.29 15.22
N LYS A 202 -1.74 0.29 14.52
CA LYS A 202 -1.44 0.36 13.08
C LYS A 202 -2.42 -0.52 12.32
N LEU A 203 -2.45 -0.40 10.99
CA LEU A 203 -3.27 -1.26 10.12
C LEU A 203 -3.06 -2.74 10.45
N ARG A 204 -1.80 -3.19 10.45
CA ARG A 204 -1.40 -4.55 10.80
C ARG A 204 -1.86 -5.07 12.16
N SER A 205 -2.23 -4.17 13.07
CA SER A 205 -2.72 -4.53 14.40
C SER A 205 -4.15 -5.06 14.33
N TYR A 206 -4.95 -4.60 13.37
CA TYR A 206 -6.36 -4.98 13.17
C TYR A 206 -6.54 -6.18 12.25
N ASP A 207 -5.57 -6.46 11.36
CA ASP A 207 -5.61 -7.59 10.44
C ASP A 207 -6.06 -8.91 11.10
N PRO A 208 -5.54 -9.32 12.29
CA PRO A 208 -5.89 -10.62 12.87
C PRO A 208 -7.39 -10.75 13.16
N ALA A 209 -7.97 -9.78 13.88
CA ALA A 209 -9.40 -9.80 14.19
C ALA A 209 -10.25 -9.66 12.92
N LEU A 210 -9.90 -8.70 12.06
CA LEU A 210 -10.65 -8.42 10.84
C LEU A 210 -10.76 -9.63 9.92
N PHE A 211 -9.62 -10.21 9.53
CA PHE A 211 -9.63 -11.32 8.58
C PHE A 211 -10.30 -12.57 9.15
N GLU A 212 -10.16 -12.83 10.46
CA GLU A 212 -10.82 -13.97 11.08
C GLU A 212 -12.34 -13.78 11.19
N PHE A 213 -12.84 -12.58 11.55
CA PHE A 213 -14.28 -12.30 11.52
C PHE A 213 -14.85 -12.43 10.11
N CYS A 214 -14.17 -11.90 9.10
CA CYS A 214 -14.57 -12.04 7.70
C CYS A 214 -14.60 -13.51 7.27
N LYS A 215 -13.59 -14.30 7.63
CA LYS A 215 -13.51 -15.74 7.33
C LYS A 215 -14.59 -16.56 8.02
N LYS A 216 -14.99 -16.19 9.24
CA LYS A 216 -16.10 -16.82 9.99
C LYS A 216 -17.49 -16.36 9.52
N GLY A 217 -17.56 -15.38 8.62
CA GLY A 217 -18.83 -14.80 8.15
C GLY A 217 -19.50 -13.88 9.18
N GLU A 218 -18.77 -13.43 10.20
CA GLU A 218 -19.26 -12.53 11.25
C GLU A 218 -19.17 -11.06 10.81
N ALA A 219 -19.96 -10.68 9.80
CA ALA A 219 -19.87 -9.36 9.17
C ALA A 219 -20.11 -8.20 10.15
N ASP A 220 -21.04 -8.34 11.10
CA ASP A 220 -21.28 -7.31 12.13
C ASP A 220 -20.02 -6.97 12.93
N ARG A 221 -19.28 -8.00 13.34
CA ARG A 221 -18.02 -7.85 14.08
C ARG A 221 -16.94 -7.24 13.20
N ALA A 222 -16.86 -7.66 11.94
CA ALA A 222 -15.93 -7.06 10.98
C ALA A 222 -16.18 -5.54 10.75
N TYR A 223 -17.44 -5.09 10.78
CA TYR A 223 -17.76 -3.65 10.71
C TYR A 223 -17.49 -2.91 12.02
N GLU A 224 -17.60 -3.56 13.18
CA GLU A 224 -17.15 -2.95 14.43
C GLU A 224 -15.64 -2.70 14.41
N VAL A 225 -14.85 -3.62 13.85
CA VAL A 225 -13.41 -3.44 13.65
C VAL A 225 -13.15 -2.24 12.76
N ASP A 226 -13.83 -2.15 11.62
CA ASP A 226 -13.73 -1.01 10.69
C ASP A 226 -14.07 0.33 11.37
N ALA A 227 -15.17 0.38 12.14
CA ALA A 227 -15.56 1.58 12.86
C ALA A 227 -14.48 2.01 13.88
N HIS A 228 -13.87 1.06 14.58
CA HIS A 228 -12.79 1.34 15.53
C HIS A 228 -11.48 1.73 14.83
N MET A 229 -11.18 1.20 13.64
CA MET A 229 -10.06 1.65 12.79
C MET A 229 -10.22 3.11 12.41
N VAL A 230 -11.40 3.51 11.91
CA VAL A 230 -11.73 4.89 11.55
C VAL A 230 -11.63 5.81 12.77
N GLU A 231 -12.16 5.40 13.92
CA GLU A 231 -12.06 6.15 15.19
C GLU A 231 -10.62 6.27 15.71
N SER A 232 -9.73 5.40 15.27
CA SER A 232 -8.30 5.41 15.62
C SER A 232 -7.44 6.10 14.55
N GLY A 233 -8.05 6.64 13.48
CA GLY A 233 -7.35 7.29 12.38
C GLY A 233 -6.54 6.32 11.51
N VAL A 234 -6.91 5.03 11.50
CA VAL A 234 -6.26 4.00 10.68
C VAL A 234 -7.08 3.79 9.41
N THR A 235 -6.46 4.06 8.27
CA THR A 235 -7.08 3.87 6.95
C THR A 235 -6.83 2.44 6.46
N ALA A 236 -7.88 1.78 5.99
CA ALA A 236 -7.79 0.46 5.39
C ALA A 236 -7.17 0.50 3.98
N GLU A 237 -6.38 -0.51 3.65
CA GLU A 237 -5.83 -0.71 2.31
C GLU A 237 -6.70 -1.70 1.53
N GLU A 238 -6.25 -2.08 0.33
CA GLU A 238 -7.00 -2.96 -0.55
C GLU A 238 -7.37 -4.32 0.08
N PRO A 239 -6.47 -5.04 0.79
CA PRO A 239 -6.79 -6.38 1.30
C PRO A 239 -7.93 -6.37 2.31
N GLU A 240 -7.97 -5.38 3.20
CA GLU A 240 -9.00 -5.22 4.22
C GLU A 240 -10.35 -4.91 3.58
N ILE A 241 -10.37 -4.00 2.60
CA ILE A 241 -11.61 -3.65 1.88
C ILE A 241 -12.12 -4.83 1.05
N SER A 242 -11.23 -5.57 0.40
CA SER A 242 -11.57 -6.80 -0.33
C SER A 242 -12.20 -7.85 0.59
N ALA A 243 -11.65 -8.05 1.79
CA ALA A 243 -12.21 -8.94 2.80
C ALA A 243 -13.61 -8.49 3.26
N TRP A 244 -13.83 -7.19 3.48
CA TRP A 244 -15.18 -6.69 3.78
C TRP A 244 -16.16 -6.90 2.63
N ILE A 245 -15.77 -6.69 1.37
CA ILE A 245 -16.66 -6.94 0.23
C ILE A 245 -17.07 -8.42 0.21
N LYS A 246 -16.11 -9.33 0.42
CA LYS A 246 -16.40 -10.75 0.48
C LYS A 246 -17.36 -11.10 1.63
N ALA A 247 -17.06 -10.65 2.85
CA ALA A 247 -17.91 -10.88 4.02
C ALA A 247 -19.31 -10.25 3.86
N SER A 248 -19.41 -9.08 3.23
CA SER A 248 -20.68 -8.39 2.93
C SER A 248 -21.51 -9.17 1.90
N THR A 249 -20.84 -9.74 0.89
CA THR A 249 -21.46 -10.59 -0.13
C THR A 249 -22.02 -11.86 0.52
N ASP A 250 -21.21 -12.54 1.33
CA ASP A 250 -21.60 -13.78 2.01
C ASP A 250 -22.75 -13.54 3.02
N SER A 251 -22.83 -12.33 3.59
CA SER A 251 -23.91 -11.92 4.51
C SER A 251 -25.09 -11.22 3.83
N SER A 252 -25.14 -11.16 2.49
CA SER A 252 -26.20 -10.51 1.70
C SER A 252 -26.45 -9.02 2.05
N ARG A 253 -25.40 -8.28 2.45
CA ARG A 253 -25.45 -6.85 2.80
C ARG A 253 -25.01 -5.98 1.63
N SER A 254 -25.95 -5.75 0.70
CA SER A 254 -25.69 -5.03 -0.56
C SER A 254 -25.36 -3.55 -0.39
N ASP A 255 -25.91 -2.90 0.65
CA ASP A 255 -25.59 -1.54 1.06
C ASP A 255 -24.12 -1.41 1.45
N LYS A 256 -23.61 -2.38 2.21
CA LYS A 256 -22.21 -2.43 2.61
C LYS A 256 -21.28 -2.75 1.46
N VAL A 257 -21.67 -3.63 0.54
CA VAL A 257 -20.90 -3.83 -0.71
C VAL A 257 -20.77 -2.51 -1.48
N TYR A 258 -21.88 -1.76 -1.64
CA TYR A 258 -21.85 -0.45 -2.31
C TYR A 258 -20.90 0.54 -1.63
N GLU A 259 -20.96 0.62 -0.30
CA GLU A 259 -20.07 1.47 0.51
C GLU A 259 -18.58 1.09 0.31
N MET A 260 -18.25 -0.20 0.37
CA MET A 260 -16.88 -0.69 0.22
C MET A 260 -16.34 -0.48 -1.21
N LEU A 261 -17.18 -0.61 -2.25
CA LEU A 261 -16.79 -0.30 -3.63
C LEU A 261 -16.44 1.18 -3.80
N HIS A 262 -17.16 2.09 -3.13
CA HIS A 262 -16.79 3.51 -3.11
C HIS A 262 -15.49 3.75 -2.36
N ARG A 263 -15.24 3.02 -1.27
CA ARG A 263 -13.94 3.08 -0.58
C ARG A 263 -12.81 2.66 -1.51
N LEU A 264 -12.92 1.51 -2.19
CA LEU A 264 -11.95 1.09 -3.21
C LEU A 264 -11.73 2.16 -4.27
N ARG A 265 -12.80 2.79 -4.77
CA ARG A 265 -12.71 3.89 -5.75
C ARG A 265 -11.88 5.05 -5.22
N THR A 266 -12.05 5.43 -3.95
CA THR A 266 -11.37 6.59 -3.35
C THR A 266 -9.94 6.29 -2.89
N THR A 267 -9.67 5.12 -2.32
CA THR A 267 -8.38 4.82 -1.69
C THR A 267 -7.44 4.02 -2.60
N VAL A 268 -7.97 3.10 -3.40
CA VAL A 268 -7.19 2.13 -4.19
C VAL A 268 -7.16 2.49 -5.68
N ARG A 269 -8.29 2.94 -6.23
CA ARG A 269 -8.54 3.29 -7.65
C ARG A 269 -8.42 2.12 -8.63
N GLN A 270 -7.30 1.40 -8.63
CA GLN A 270 -7.03 0.23 -9.46
C GLN A 270 -6.81 -0.99 -8.58
N VAL A 271 -7.64 -2.01 -8.75
CA VAL A 271 -7.64 -3.20 -7.89
C VAL A 271 -6.76 -4.31 -8.43
N SER A 272 -6.21 -5.13 -7.54
CA SER A 272 -5.54 -6.39 -7.86
C SER A 272 -6.48 -7.41 -8.49
N GLU A 273 -5.94 -8.41 -9.20
CA GLU A 273 -6.71 -9.52 -9.78
C GLU A 273 -7.53 -10.29 -8.73
N SER A 274 -7.02 -10.41 -7.49
CA SER A 274 -7.77 -11.05 -6.40
C SER A 274 -9.03 -10.27 -6.03
N THR A 275 -8.91 -8.95 -5.85
CA THR A 275 -10.06 -8.10 -5.51
C THR A 275 -11.00 -7.96 -6.70
N TYR A 276 -10.47 -7.91 -7.93
CA TYR A 276 -11.28 -7.98 -9.14
C TYR A 276 -12.17 -9.23 -9.16
N GLY A 277 -11.61 -10.40 -8.81
CA GLY A 277 -12.37 -11.65 -8.70
C GLY A 277 -13.51 -11.58 -7.69
N VAL A 278 -13.29 -10.97 -6.52
CA VAL A 278 -14.32 -10.77 -5.49
C VAL A 278 -15.45 -9.87 -6.00
N VAL A 279 -15.11 -8.76 -6.68
CA VAL A 279 -16.10 -7.84 -7.26
C VAL A 279 -16.86 -8.50 -8.41
N GLU A 280 -16.17 -9.27 -9.26
CA GLU A 280 -16.79 -10.04 -10.34
C GLU A 280 -17.78 -11.08 -9.80
N GLU A 281 -17.43 -11.77 -8.70
CA GLU A 281 -18.31 -12.72 -8.01
C GLU A 281 -19.57 -12.04 -7.48
N TRP A 282 -19.44 -10.86 -6.85
CA TRP A 282 -20.58 -10.07 -6.39
C TRP A 282 -21.56 -9.79 -7.52
N PHE A 283 -21.12 -9.19 -8.63
CA PHE A 283 -22.03 -8.82 -9.72
C PHE A 283 -22.65 -10.02 -10.45
N LYS A 284 -22.04 -11.21 -10.36
CA LYS A 284 -22.61 -12.47 -10.89
C LYS A 284 -23.56 -13.16 -9.91
N SER A 285 -23.65 -12.70 -8.67
CA SER A 285 -24.50 -13.30 -7.64
C SER A 285 -25.99 -13.01 -7.87
N GLU A 286 -26.84 -13.89 -7.34
CA GLU A 286 -28.30 -13.67 -7.35
C GLU A 286 -28.69 -12.44 -6.52
N GLU A 287 -27.95 -12.15 -5.44
CA GLU A 287 -28.24 -10.99 -4.59
C GLU A 287 -27.97 -9.68 -5.33
N ALA A 288 -26.90 -9.60 -6.11
CA ALA A 288 -26.65 -8.43 -6.96
C ALA A 288 -27.75 -8.21 -8.01
N ALA A 289 -28.39 -9.27 -8.49
CA ALA A 289 -29.49 -9.16 -9.46
C ALA A 289 -30.81 -8.67 -8.84
N ARG A 290 -30.97 -8.84 -7.52
CA ARG A 290 -32.17 -8.41 -6.77
C ARG A 290 -32.05 -6.98 -6.24
N VAL A 291 -30.84 -6.42 -6.18
CA VAL A 291 -30.61 -5.09 -5.60
C VAL A 291 -30.70 -4.01 -6.66
N GLY A 292 -31.34 -2.90 -6.30
CA GLY A 292 -31.52 -1.74 -7.17
C GLY A 292 -32.96 -1.22 -7.15
N VAL A 293 -33.19 -0.16 -7.90
CA VAL A 293 -34.49 0.50 -8.03
C VAL A 293 -34.82 0.68 -9.51
N ASP A 294 -36.07 0.36 -9.88
CA ASP A 294 -36.56 0.50 -11.26
C ASP A 294 -36.81 1.96 -11.68
N SER A 295 -37.09 2.81 -10.70
CA SER A 295 -37.38 4.23 -10.90
C SER A 295 -36.56 5.06 -9.92
N TRP A 296 -35.81 6.01 -10.47
CA TRP A 296 -34.98 6.94 -9.70
C TRP A 296 -35.08 8.35 -10.26
N ASP A 297 -34.76 9.32 -9.40
CA ASP A 297 -34.70 10.72 -9.80
C ASP A 297 -33.39 10.98 -10.59
N ALA A 298 -33.52 11.07 -11.91
CA ALA A 298 -32.40 11.33 -12.80
C ALA A 298 -31.70 12.67 -12.53
N ASN A 299 -32.41 13.67 -11.97
CA ASN A 299 -31.80 14.94 -11.60
C ASN A 299 -30.89 14.77 -10.38
N LYS A 300 -31.33 14.03 -9.35
CA LYS A 300 -30.49 13.72 -8.19
C LYS A 300 -29.23 12.94 -8.56
N VAL A 301 -29.34 11.98 -9.46
CA VAL A 301 -28.15 11.24 -9.96
C VAL A 301 -27.20 12.19 -10.67
N ARG A 302 -27.70 13.04 -11.56
CA ARG A 302 -26.89 14.02 -12.28
C ARG A 302 -26.22 15.02 -11.35
N GLU A 303 -26.94 15.53 -10.36
CA GLU A 303 -26.40 16.39 -9.30
C GLU A 303 -25.32 15.67 -8.49
N GLY A 304 -25.52 14.37 -8.20
CA GLY A 304 -24.52 13.52 -7.54
C GLY A 304 -23.24 13.40 -8.37
N VAL A 305 -23.35 13.20 -9.69
CA VAL A 305 -22.20 13.15 -10.61
C VAL A 305 -21.41 14.45 -10.60
N VAL A 306 -22.10 15.59 -10.70
CA VAL A 306 -21.45 16.90 -10.68
C VAL A 306 -20.78 17.16 -9.33
N ARG A 307 -21.48 16.88 -8.23
CA ARG A 307 -20.97 17.08 -6.87
C ARG A 307 -19.77 16.18 -6.56
N GLY A 308 -19.74 14.99 -7.14
CA GLY A 308 -18.66 14.01 -6.98
C GLY A 308 -17.41 14.30 -7.82
N GLY A 309 -17.38 15.37 -8.63
CA GLY A 309 -16.25 15.66 -9.52
C GLY A 309 -16.22 14.83 -10.81
N GLY A 310 -17.33 14.14 -11.13
CA GLY A 310 -17.44 13.28 -12.30
C GLY A 310 -17.11 11.80 -12.02
N GLY A 311 -17.70 10.90 -12.80
CA GLY A 311 -17.40 9.45 -12.79
C GLY A 311 -18.11 8.61 -11.72
N TRP A 312 -18.85 9.19 -10.77
CA TRP A 312 -19.65 8.47 -9.78
C TRP A 312 -20.78 9.35 -9.20
N HIS A 313 -21.85 8.77 -8.63
CA HIS A 313 -23.01 9.53 -8.13
C HIS A 313 -23.39 9.28 -6.66
N GLY A 314 -23.03 8.13 -6.08
CA GLY A 314 -23.26 7.82 -4.67
C GLY A 314 -24.73 7.68 -4.23
N GLN A 315 -25.67 7.44 -5.16
CA GLN A 315 -27.12 7.36 -4.87
C GLN A 315 -27.63 5.93 -4.64
N GLY A 316 -26.73 4.95 -4.43
CA GLY A 316 -27.08 3.53 -4.31
C GLY A 316 -27.13 2.80 -5.66
N TRP A 317 -27.64 1.56 -5.62
CA TRP A 317 -27.81 0.70 -6.79
C TRP A 317 -28.98 1.18 -7.67
N LEU A 318 -28.77 1.23 -8.98
CA LEU A 318 -29.77 1.67 -9.96
C LEU A 318 -30.05 0.54 -10.97
N GLY A 319 -31.30 0.45 -11.43
CA GLY A 319 -31.75 -0.61 -12.32
C GLY A 319 -32.19 -1.87 -11.56
N SER A 320 -32.59 -2.89 -12.30
CA SER A 320 -32.98 -4.19 -11.77
C SER A 320 -32.64 -5.33 -12.73
N GLY A 321 -32.60 -6.55 -12.20
CA GLY A 321 -32.34 -7.76 -12.96
C GLY A 321 -30.86 -8.12 -13.02
N ASN A 322 -30.56 -9.15 -13.82
CA ASN A 322 -29.22 -9.72 -13.88
C ASN A 322 -28.21 -8.73 -14.49
N TRP A 323 -27.06 -8.59 -13.84
CA TRP A 323 -25.94 -7.83 -14.38
C TRP A 323 -25.28 -8.59 -15.54
N ARG A 324 -24.95 -7.87 -16.61
CA ARG A 324 -24.05 -8.39 -17.67
C ARG A 324 -22.61 -8.07 -17.27
N VAL A 325 -21.86 -9.09 -16.86
CA VAL A 325 -20.49 -8.95 -16.36
C VAL A 325 -19.50 -9.54 -17.36
N GLU A 326 -18.61 -8.70 -17.89
CA GLU A 326 -17.64 -9.06 -18.94
C GLU A 326 -16.28 -8.45 -18.64
N ARG A 327 -15.20 -9.24 -18.79
CA ARG A 327 -13.83 -8.73 -18.74
C ARG A 327 -13.50 -8.05 -20.07
N THR A 328 -13.03 -6.81 -20.04
CA THR A 328 -12.83 -6.01 -21.26
C THR A 328 -11.65 -5.04 -21.13
N GLN A 329 -11.36 -4.31 -22.21
CA GLN A 329 -10.28 -3.32 -22.31
C GLN A 329 -10.85 -2.00 -22.84
N MET A 330 -10.20 -0.90 -22.44
CA MET A 330 -10.47 0.44 -22.95
C MET A 330 -9.57 0.73 -24.14
N ASP A 331 -10.11 1.38 -25.17
CA ASP A 331 -9.30 1.88 -26.28
C ASP A 331 -8.54 3.18 -25.90
N GLU A 332 -7.73 3.70 -26.82
CA GLU A 332 -6.95 4.94 -26.62
C GLU A 332 -7.83 6.18 -26.37
N ALA A 333 -9.11 6.15 -26.77
CA ALA A 333 -10.07 7.22 -26.54
C ALA A 333 -10.85 7.06 -25.22
N GLY A 334 -10.57 6.00 -24.45
CA GLY A 334 -11.24 5.66 -23.20
C GLY A 334 -12.62 5.03 -23.39
N ILE A 335 -12.88 4.44 -24.56
CA ILE A 335 -14.15 3.77 -24.88
C ILE A 335 -14.04 2.29 -24.56
N CYS A 336 -15.05 1.76 -23.88
CA CYS A 336 -15.14 0.35 -23.49
C CYS A 336 -15.44 -0.54 -24.69
N SER A 337 -14.59 -1.55 -24.93
CA SER A 337 -14.76 -2.50 -26.04
C SER A 337 -16.00 -3.39 -25.91
N CYS A 338 -16.59 -3.50 -24.71
CA CYS A 338 -17.76 -4.36 -24.45
C CYS A 338 -19.11 -3.65 -24.59
N CYS A 339 -19.23 -2.43 -24.05
CA CYS A 339 -20.49 -1.68 -24.03
C CYS A 339 -20.49 -0.40 -24.87
N GLY A 340 -19.33 0.03 -25.40
CA GLY A 340 -19.22 1.25 -26.19
C GLY A 340 -19.32 2.54 -25.36
N GLU A 341 -19.42 2.46 -24.04
CA GLU A 341 -19.46 3.62 -23.15
C GLU A 341 -18.07 4.25 -23.01
N LYS A 342 -18.03 5.58 -22.94
CA LYS A 342 -16.79 6.35 -22.77
C LYS A 342 -16.56 6.66 -21.29
N LEU A 343 -15.38 6.33 -20.77
CA LEU A 343 -14.97 6.72 -19.43
C LEU A 343 -14.88 8.25 -19.29
N VAL A 344 -15.20 8.73 -18.08
CA VAL A 344 -15.14 10.14 -17.73
C VAL A 344 -13.72 10.52 -17.32
N SER A 345 -13.24 11.67 -17.78
CA SER A 345 -12.06 12.32 -17.22
C SER A 345 -12.46 12.98 -15.90
N ILE A 346 -11.91 12.48 -14.79
CA ILE A 346 -12.19 12.98 -13.44
C ILE A 346 -11.12 14.02 -13.11
N ASP A 347 -11.56 15.24 -12.78
CA ASP A 347 -10.68 16.27 -12.28
C ASP A 347 -10.19 15.91 -10.87
N ILE A 348 -8.92 16.21 -10.56
CA ILE A 348 -8.38 16.04 -9.21
C ILE A 348 -9.14 16.97 -8.27
N ASP A 349 -9.51 16.48 -7.08
CA ASP A 349 -10.23 17.30 -6.09
C ASP A 349 -9.40 18.57 -5.80
N PRO A 350 -9.98 19.78 -5.97
CA PRO A 350 -9.31 21.03 -5.63
C PRO A 350 -8.78 21.06 -4.20
N LYS A 351 -9.45 20.38 -3.26
CA LYS A 351 -9.04 20.27 -1.86
C LYS A 351 -7.82 19.36 -1.68
N GLU A 352 -7.74 18.25 -2.41
CA GLU A 352 -6.53 17.41 -2.43
C GLU A 352 -5.34 18.18 -3.01
N THR A 353 -5.60 18.95 -4.07
CA THR A 353 -4.62 19.85 -4.68
C THR A 353 -4.14 20.89 -3.67
N GLU A 354 -5.05 21.52 -2.92
CA GLU A 354 -4.72 22.50 -1.88
C GLU A 354 -3.94 21.87 -0.72
N ASN A 355 -4.37 20.71 -0.23
CA ASN A 355 -3.66 19.95 0.81
C ASN A 355 -2.23 19.62 0.37
N PHE A 356 -2.05 19.13 -0.87
CA PHE A 356 -0.74 18.85 -1.44
C PHE A 356 0.13 20.12 -1.50
N THR A 357 -0.42 21.24 -1.99
CA THR A 357 0.32 22.52 -2.03
C THR A 357 0.65 23.05 -0.63
N THR A 358 -0.20 22.79 0.37
CA THR A 358 0.02 23.15 1.77
C THR A 358 1.16 22.33 2.38
N SER A 359 1.22 21.04 2.09
CA SER A 359 2.36 20.18 2.46
C SER A 359 3.67 20.68 1.86
N LEU A 360 3.62 21.28 0.66
CA LEU A 360 4.75 21.93 -0.02
C LEU A 360 4.87 23.43 0.28
N SER A 361 4.23 23.94 1.34
CA SER A 361 4.23 25.37 1.67
C SER A 361 5.62 25.94 1.95
N TRP A 362 6.60 25.10 2.31
CA TRP A 362 8.00 25.51 2.47
C TRP A 362 8.64 25.94 1.15
N LEU A 363 8.26 25.32 0.02
CA LEU A 363 8.68 25.77 -1.32
C LEU A 363 7.96 27.05 -1.73
N ALA A 364 6.67 27.16 -1.40
CA ALA A 364 5.86 28.34 -1.67
C ALA A 364 6.39 29.59 -0.96
N LYS A 365 6.85 29.45 0.29
CA LYS A 365 7.49 30.51 1.09
C LYS A 365 8.98 30.70 0.77
N GLY A 366 9.55 29.83 -0.06
CA GLY A 366 10.95 29.86 -0.46
C GLY A 366 11.19 30.69 -1.71
N ARG A 367 12.47 30.85 -2.06
CA ARG A 367 12.93 31.57 -3.25
C ARG A 367 12.31 31.06 -4.55
N PHE A 368 11.93 29.78 -4.61
CA PHE A 368 11.31 29.19 -5.78
C PHE A 368 9.86 29.62 -5.97
N GLY A 369 9.06 29.68 -4.89
CA GLY A 369 7.67 30.13 -4.96
C GLY A 369 7.55 31.57 -5.47
N GLU A 370 8.36 32.49 -4.91
CA GLU A 370 8.45 33.88 -5.38
C GLU A 370 8.89 33.96 -6.84
N TRP A 371 9.89 33.16 -7.23
CA TRP A 371 10.35 33.09 -8.61
C TRP A 371 9.25 32.60 -9.55
N LEU A 372 8.53 31.54 -9.18
CA LEU A 372 7.47 30.95 -10.00
C LEU A 372 6.31 31.93 -10.22
N GLN A 373 5.91 32.69 -9.20
CA GLN A 373 4.90 33.73 -9.31
C GLN A 373 5.30 34.84 -10.30
N GLY A 374 6.59 35.18 -10.37
CA GLY A 374 7.11 36.22 -11.27
C GLY A 374 7.35 35.78 -12.72
N HIS A 375 7.41 34.47 -13.00
CA HIS A 375 7.79 33.93 -14.32
C HIS A 375 6.70 33.08 -14.98
N GLY A 376 5.72 32.58 -14.23
CA GLY A 376 4.58 31.84 -14.76
C GLY A 376 3.55 32.73 -15.47
N PRO A 377 2.43 32.16 -15.97
CA PRO A 377 2.08 30.74 -15.93
C PRO A 377 2.75 29.92 -17.04
N PHE A 378 3.03 28.66 -16.73
CA PHE A 378 3.55 27.64 -17.66
C PHE A 378 2.45 26.66 -18.06
N GLU A 379 2.49 26.16 -19.30
CA GLU A 379 1.57 25.12 -19.80
C GLU A 379 2.13 23.70 -19.63
N ALA A 380 3.44 23.59 -19.40
CA ALA A 380 4.10 22.34 -19.08
C ALA A 380 5.36 22.59 -18.22
N VAL A 381 5.63 21.64 -17.32
CA VAL A 381 6.86 21.55 -16.52
C VAL A 381 7.59 20.26 -16.90
N VAL A 382 8.90 20.34 -17.02
CA VAL A 382 9.78 19.24 -17.44
C VAL A 382 10.76 18.91 -16.33
N ASP A 383 10.78 17.65 -15.94
CA ASP A 383 11.86 17.08 -15.14
C ASP A 383 13.10 16.89 -16.06
N GLY A 384 13.98 17.89 -16.04
CA GLY A 384 15.15 17.89 -16.90
C GLY A 384 16.16 16.81 -16.54
N SER A 385 16.22 16.40 -15.26
CA SER A 385 17.15 15.37 -14.78
C SER A 385 16.75 14.02 -15.36
N ASN A 386 15.47 13.64 -15.22
CA ASN A 386 14.94 12.39 -15.73
C ASN A 386 14.97 12.34 -17.27
N VAL A 387 14.46 13.37 -17.95
CA VAL A 387 14.45 13.42 -19.42
C VAL A 387 15.85 13.38 -20.00
N GLY A 388 16.83 14.01 -19.37
CA GLY A 388 18.21 13.99 -19.86
C GLY A 388 18.92 12.65 -19.67
N LEU A 389 18.41 11.76 -18.81
CA LEU A 389 19.04 10.47 -18.46
C LEU A 389 18.28 9.24 -18.92
N ILE A 390 16.98 9.35 -19.21
CA ILE A 390 16.18 8.19 -19.58
C ILE A 390 16.76 7.51 -20.84
N ASN A 391 17.01 6.21 -20.72
CA ASN A 391 17.63 5.35 -21.73
C ASN A 391 19.03 5.82 -22.18
N GLN A 392 19.73 6.62 -21.38
CA GLN A 392 21.07 7.13 -21.66
C GLN A 392 22.06 6.75 -20.56
N HIS A 393 23.30 6.43 -20.95
CA HIS A 393 24.40 6.27 -19.98
C HIS A 393 24.93 7.61 -19.46
N ASN A 394 24.79 8.67 -20.26
CA ASN A 394 25.26 10.03 -19.94
C ASN A 394 24.14 11.04 -20.17
N PHE A 395 24.19 12.17 -19.47
CA PHE A 395 23.18 13.22 -19.60
C PHE A 395 23.17 13.84 -21.01
N SER A 396 22.01 13.78 -21.68
CA SER A 396 21.81 14.23 -23.06
C SER A 396 21.02 15.54 -23.13
N PHE A 397 21.73 16.66 -23.37
CA PHE A 397 21.09 17.95 -23.65
C PHE A 397 20.31 17.97 -24.97
N PHE A 398 20.72 17.17 -25.95
CA PHE A 398 20.02 17.07 -27.24
C PHE A 398 18.61 16.48 -27.08
N GLN A 399 18.49 15.43 -26.27
CA GLN A 399 17.21 14.80 -25.94
C GLN A 399 16.29 15.79 -25.22
N LEU A 400 16.83 16.49 -24.21
CA LEU A 400 16.10 17.50 -23.47
C LEU A 400 15.64 18.66 -24.37
N ASP A 401 16.52 19.21 -25.21
CA ASP A 401 16.19 20.30 -26.14
C ASP A 401 15.13 19.89 -27.17
N THR A 402 15.25 18.68 -27.71
CA THR A 402 14.25 18.14 -28.65
C THR A 402 12.87 18.08 -28.02
N LEU A 403 12.77 17.62 -26.77
CA LEU A 403 11.51 17.58 -26.03
C LEU A 403 10.97 18.99 -25.75
N VAL A 404 11.81 19.89 -25.24
CA VAL A 404 11.43 21.28 -24.93
C VAL A 404 10.87 21.98 -26.16
N ASN A 405 11.52 21.82 -27.32
CA ASN A 405 11.04 22.39 -28.58
C ASN A 405 9.74 21.74 -29.07
N ARG A 406 9.57 20.43 -28.89
CA ARG A 406 8.32 19.75 -29.23
C ARG A 406 7.16 20.24 -28.36
N LEU A 407 7.35 20.36 -27.05
CA LEU A 407 6.35 20.91 -26.13
C LEU A 407 5.98 22.34 -26.49
N ARG A 408 6.98 23.18 -26.81
CA ARG A 408 6.75 24.53 -27.32
C ARG A 408 5.93 24.54 -28.61
N GLN A 409 6.11 23.58 -29.51
CA GLN A 409 5.32 23.47 -30.73
C GLN A 409 3.88 23.01 -30.46
N MET A 410 3.67 22.14 -29.49
CA MET A 410 2.34 21.66 -29.08
C MET A 410 1.56 22.72 -28.29
N SER A 411 2.26 23.60 -27.56
CA SER A 411 1.68 24.74 -26.84
C SER A 411 0.88 25.66 -27.78
N PRO A 412 -0.39 25.98 -27.46
CA PRO A 412 -1.16 26.98 -28.19
C PRO A 412 -0.49 28.36 -28.20
N SER A 413 0.16 28.74 -27.10
CA SER A 413 0.82 30.04 -26.92
C SER A 413 2.28 30.06 -27.39
N LYS A 414 2.82 28.93 -27.86
CA LYS A 414 4.23 28.74 -28.26
C LYS A 414 5.25 29.13 -27.18
N ARG A 415 4.82 29.12 -25.91
CA ARG A 415 5.68 29.37 -24.74
C ARG A 415 6.59 28.18 -24.49
N LEU A 416 7.77 28.47 -23.94
CA LEU A 416 8.67 27.41 -23.48
C LEU A 416 8.09 26.77 -22.21
N PRO A 417 8.21 25.44 -22.07
CA PRO A 417 7.94 24.77 -20.80
C PRO A 417 8.96 25.21 -19.74
N LEU A 418 8.59 25.10 -18.47
CA LEU A 418 9.54 25.26 -17.37
C LEU A 418 10.39 24.01 -17.23
N VAL A 419 11.71 24.14 -17.43
CA VAL A 419 12.68 23.07 -17.21
C VAL A 419 13.23 23.21 -15.79
N ILE A 420 13.12 22.14 -15.00
CA ILE A 420 13.75 22.03 -13.68
C ILE A 420 15.01 21.17 -13.82
N LEU A 421 16.16 21.68 -13.38
CA LEU A 421 17.43 20.95 -13.39
C LEU A 421 18.21 21.23 -12.11
N HIS A 422 18.91 20.23 -11.58
CA HIS A 422 19.83 20.45 -10.47
C HIS A 422 20.99 21.37 -10.86
N GLN A 423 21.41 22.28 -9.98
CA GLN A 423 22.49 23.27 -10.23
C GLN A 423 23.74 22.61 -10.81
N ASN A 424 24.15 21.45 -10.28
CA ASN A 424 25.31 20.69 -10.76
C ASN A 424 25.21 20.28 -12.23
N ARG A 425 24.00 20.07 -12.76
CA ARG A 425 23.78 19.75 -14.19
C ARG A 425 23.80 20.99 -15.06
N VAL A 426 23.51 22.16 -14.50
CA VAL A 426 23.56 23.45 -15.20
C VAL A 426 24.99 24.00 -15.24
N THR A 427 25.80 23.75 -14.20
CA THR A 427 27.17 24.28 -14.09
C THR A 427 28.27 23.24 -14.29
N GLY A 428 27.94 21.95 -14.44
CA GLY A 428 28.92 20.86 -14.51
C GLY A 428 28.84 20.02 -15.78
N GLY A 429 29.82 19.13 -15.96
CA GLY A 429 29.79 18.07 -16.98
C GLY A 429 29.50 18.57 -18.41
N PRO A 430 28.51 17.98 -19.13
CA PRO A 430 28.19 18.33 -20.51
C PRO A 430 27.69 19.77 -20.72
N ALA A 431 27.31 20.49 -19.66
CA ALA A 431 26.89 21.89 -19.74
C ALA A 431 28.06 22.85 -20.05
N GLN A 432 29.32 22.40 -19.86
CA GLN A 432 30.50 23.20 -20.20
C GLN A 432 30.76 23.28 -21.71
N ASN A 433 30.09 22.45 -22.52
CA ASN A 433 30.13 22.58 -23.97
C ASN A 433 29.54 23.96 -24.40
N PRO A 434 30.22 24.75 -25.25
CA PRO A 434 29.75 26.07 -25.66
C PRO A 434 28.31 26.11 -26.20
N ASN A 435 27.87 25.08 -26.93
CA ASN A 435 26.51 25.02 -27.48
C ASN A 435 25.47 24.82 -26.38
N ASN A 436 25.71 23.88 -25.46
CA ASN A 436 24.83 23.59 -24.34
C ASN A 436 24.76 24.77 -23.36
N LYS A 437 25.89 25.46 -23.14
CA LYS A 437 25.94 26.67 -22.33
C LYS A 437 25.07 27.78 -22.91
N ARG A 438 25.13 28.01 -24.24
CA ARG A 438 24.25 28.98 -24.91
C ARG A 438 22.78 28.60 -24.80
N LEU A 439 22.46 27.31 -24.92
CA LEU A 439 21.10 26.79 -24.76
C LEU A 439 20.56 27.06 -23.35
N LEU A 440 21.30 26.68 -22.32
CA LEU A 440 20.92 26.89 -20.93
C LEU A 440 20.75 28.37 -20.58
N GLU A 441 21.66 29.23 -21.06
CA GLU A 441 21.54 30.68 -20.88
C GLU A 441 20.32 31.25 -21.62
N SER A 442 19.96 30.71 -22.79
CA SER A 442 18.75 31.09 -23.51
C SER A 442 17.48 30.74 -22.72
N TRP A 443 17.40 29.53 -22.18
CA TRP A 443 16.27 29.11 -21.33
C TRP A 443 16.20 29.92 -20.04
N LYS A 444 17.34 30.20 -19.41
CA LYS A 444 17.40 31.03 -18.21
C LYS A 444 16.93 32.47 -18.47
N LYS A 445 17.38 33.09 -19.56
CA LYS A 445 16.97 34.45 -19.95
C LYS A 445 15.50 34.56 -20.32
N SER A 446 14.93 33.50 -20.87
CA SER A 446 13.49 33.42 -21.19
C SER A 446 12.62 33.06 -19.98
N GLY A 447 13.22 32.88 -18.79
CA GLY A 447 12.48 32.49 -17.58
C GLY A 447 11.98 31.03 -17.62
N ALA A 448 12.51 30.20 -18.51
CA ALA A 448 12.05 28.84 -18.76
C ALA A 448 12.96 27.76 -18.13
N LEU A 449 13.99 28.15 -17.38
CA LEU A 449 14.89 27.22 -16.66
C LEU A 449 15.05 27.68 -15.22
N TYR A 450 14.75 26.78 -14.28
CA TYR A 450 15.10 26.95 -12.88
C TYR A 450 16.15 25.92 -12.46
N ALA A 451 17.25 26.41 -11.88
CA ALA A 451 18.32 25.58 -11.37
C ALA A 451 18.11 25.33 -9.87
N THR A 452 17.84 24.09 -9.46
CA THR A 452 17.57 23.79 -8.05
C THR A 452 18.85 23.86 -7.21
N PRO A 453 18.79 24.36 -5.96
CA PRO A 453 19.96 24.49 -5.09
C PRO A 453 20.68 23.17 -4.84
N VAL A 454 21.99 23.26 -4.59
CA VAL A 454 22.81 22.08 -4.26
C VAL A 454 22.30 21.43 -2.99
N GLY A 455 22.05 20.12 -3.05
CA GLY A 455 21.58 19.32 -1.91
C GLY A 455 20.06 19.31 -1.72
N SER A 456 19.32 19.97 -2.62
CA SER A 456 17.86 19.83 -2.67
C SER A 456 17.44 18.71 -3.62
N ASN A 457 16.36 18.00 -3.28
CA ASN A 457 15.71 17.09 -4.20
C ASN A 457 14.91 17.91 -5.23
N ASP A 458 15.19 17.73 -6.53
CA ASP A 458 14.50 18.39 -7.65
C ASP A 458 13.04 17.98 -7.79
N ASP A 459 12.65 16.81 -7.26
CA ASP A 459 11.29 16.26 -7.32
C ASP A 459 10.23 17.20 -6.79
N TRP A 460 10.48 17.76 -5.62
CA TRP A 460 9.56 18.70 -4.98
C TRP A 460 9.34 19.97 -5.83
N TYR A 461 10.32 20.39 -6.63
CA TYR A 461 10.24 21.63 -7.41
C TYR A 461 9.36 21.45 -8.65
N TRP A 462 9.57 20.39 -9.43
CA TRP A 462 8.73 20.16 -10.60
C TRP A 462 7.30 19.72 -10.21
N LEU A 463 7.13 18.97 -9.12
CA LEU A 463 5.80 18.66 -8.55
C LEU A 463 5.05 19.94 -8.15
N TYR A 464 5.69 20.78 -7.33
CA TYR A 464 5.09 22.04 -6.89
C TYR A 464 4.74 22.94 -8.07
N ALA A 465 5.64 23.07 -9.05
CA ALA A 465 5.41 23.93 -10.19
C ALA A 465 4.26 23.44 -11.08
N ALA A 466 4.17 22.13 -11.35
CA ALA A 466 3.11 21.56 -12.16
C ALA A 466 1.73 21.73 -11.49
N VAL A 467 1.67 21.47 -10.18
CA VAL A 467 0.44 21.63 -9.39
C VAL A 467 0.02 23.09 -9.29
N ASN A 468 0.93 24.00 -8.96
CA ASN A 468 0.63 25.42 -8.81
C ASN A 468 0.24 26.09 -10.14
N CYS A 469 0.87 25.68 -11.25
CA CYS A 469 0.50 26.15 -12.58
C CYS A 469 -0.72 25.43 -13.17
N LYS A 470 -1.20 24.34 -12.54
CA LYS A 470 -2.25 23.44 -13.05
C LYS A 470 -1.99 23.01 -14.49
N CYS A 471 -0.78 22.55 -14.75
CA CYS A 471 -0.28 22.31 -16.10
C CYS A 471 0.25 20.89 -16.29
N LEU A 472 0.68 20.56 -17.52
CA LEU A 472 1.26 19.25 -17.81
C LEU A 472 2.59 19.07 -17.05
N LEU A 473 2.84 17.85 -16.59
CA LEU A 473 4.13 17.43 -16.05
C LEU A 473 4.74 16.38 -16.98
N VAL A 474 6.01 16.56 -17.33
CA VAL A 474 6.74 15.64 -18.20
C VAL A 474 7.91 15.03 -17.45
N THR A 475 7.73 13.78 -17.03
CA THR A 475 8.73 12.91 -16.41
C THR A 475 8.39 11.46 -16.72
N ASN A 476 9.40 10.59 -16.73
CA ASN A 476 9.25 9.13 -16.73
C ASN A 476 9.58 8.53 -15.37
N ASP A 477 9.73 9.35 -14.33
CA ASP A 477 9.86 8.89 -12.97
C ASP A 477 8.61 8.10 -12.54
N GLU A 478 8.81 6.97 -11.86
CA GLU A 478 7.69 6.16 -11.35
C GLU A 478 7.03 6.81 -10.12
N MET A 479 7.71 7.76 -9.47
CA MET A 479 7.28 8.44 -8.23
C MET A 479 6.92 7.44 -7.13
N ARG A 480 7.74 6.38 -6.99
CA ARG A 480 7.55 5.29 -6.02
C ARG A 480 8.57 5.27 -4.89
N ASP A 481 9.52 6.21 -4.92
CA ASP A 481 10.55 6.29 -3.90
C ASP A 481 9.99 6.85 -2.58
N HIS A 482 10.67 6.53 -1.48
CA HIS A 482 10.17 6.64 -0.09
C HIS A 482 10.13 8.07 0.52
N ASP A 483 10.21 9.12 -0.29
CA ASP A 483 10.47 10.50 0.18
C ASP A 483 9.23 11.29 0.65
#